data_AF-A0A965J7I0-F1
#
_entry.id   AF-A0A965J7I0-F1
#
_cell.length_a   1.000
_cell.length_b   1.000
_cell.length_c   1.000
_cell.angle_alpha   90.00
_cell.angle_beta   90.00
_cell.angle_gamma   90.00
#
_symmetry.space_group_name_H-M   'P 1'
#
loop_
_entity.id
_entity.type
_entity.pdbx_description
1 polymer ?
#
loop_
_entity_poly.entity_id
_entity_poly.type
_entity_poly.pdbx_seq_one_letter_code
_entity_poly.pdbx_strand_id
1 'polypeptide(L)'
;MKKKHFFTRLTPNENKWQKPSGREGKCRAANPANSLYEQRHGFGWEEWLFADYHAEKETCLGFLQAFNDKNRHVTSVDIIHLFTRICDGNEPKQFYVGYIKDVKVLPENQRATSTQQKEQKQKDLKDAEITDFSNVDPMWKKCFNIQFERKNVVFHEDFLENEIQLNRGQFRFSLYDLNIHPNFLIQIQ
;
A
#
# COMPACT_ATOMS: atom_id res chain seq x y z
N MET A 1 3.09 14.25 24.18
CA MET A 1 3.14 14.46 22.71
C MET A 1 1.87 13.89 22.10
N LYS A 2 1.25 14.56 21.11
CA LYS A 2 0.11 13.98 20.39
C LYS A 2 0.58 12.76 19.59
N LYS A 3 -0.23 11.71 19.54
CA LYS A 3 0.08 10.52 18.74
C LYS A 3 0.08 10.87 17.25
N LYS A 4 1.04 10.33 16.51
CA LYS A 4 1.20 10.47 15.06
C LYS A 4 0.30 9.46 14.35
N HIS A 5 -0.91 9.90 14.04
CA HIS A 5 -1.88 9.11 13.28
C HIS A 5 -1.83 9.56 11.82
N PHE A 6 -1.57 8.63 10.91
CA PHE A 6 -1.52 8.93 9.50
C PHE A 6 -2.56 8.15 8.72
N PHE A 7 -2.93 8.68 7.55
CA PHE A 7 -3.81 8.01 6.60
C PHE A 7 -3.15 7.97 5.22
N THR A 8 -3.13 6.80 4.59
CA THR A 8 -2.51 6.60 3.27
C THR A 8 -3.28 5.61 2.42
N ARG A 9 -3.13 5.77 1.11
CA ARG A 9 -3.74 4.90 0.10
C ARG A 9 -2.88 3.69 -0.21
N LEU A 10 -3.50 2.53 -0.34
CA LEU A 10 -2.97 1.31 -0.95
C LEU A 10 -3.41 1.21 -2.42
N THR A 11 -2.63 0.46 -3.20
CA THR A 11 -3.10 -0.06 -4.49
C THR A 11 -4.22 -1.07 -4.25
N PRO A 12 -5.33 -1.03 -5.02
CA PRO A 12 -6.38 -2.06 -4.97
C PRO A 12 -5.83 -3.45 -5.21
N ASN A 13 -6.30 -4.40 -4.41
CA ASN A 13 -5.81 -5.76 -4.45
C ASN A 13 -6.91 -6.74 -4.02
N GLU A 14 -7.23 -7.68 -4.88
CA GLU A 14 -8.21 -8.74 -4.59
C GLU A 14 -7.59 -9.93 -3.84
N ASN A 15 -6.27 -9.98 -3.78
CA ASN A 15 -5.48 -11.00 -3.09
C ASN A 15 -5.13 -10.60 -1.64
N LYS A 16 -5.98 -9.79 -0.99
CA LYS A 16 -5.82 -9.33 0.41
C LYS A 16 -4.43 -8.73 0.73
N TRP A 17 -3.81 -8.05 -0.24
CA TRP A 17 -2.45 -7.50 -0.18
C TRP A 17 -1.36 -8.53 0.18
N GLN A 18 -1.59 -9.80 -0.19
CA GLN A 18 -0.61 -10.87 -0.09
C GLN A 18 0.34 -10.88 -1.29
N LYS A 19 -0.19 -10.59 -2.49
CA LYS A 19 0.53 -10.60 -3.78
C LYS A 19 -0.25 -9.79 -4.83
N PRO A 20 0.35 -9.39 -5.97
CA PRO A 20 -0.32 -8.62 -7.01
C PRO A 20 -1.58 -9.30 -7.53
N SER A 21 -2.61 -8.51 -7.83
CA SER A 21 -3.89 -9.00 -8.37
C SER A 21 -4.11 -8.66 -9.85
N GLY A 22 -3.12 -8.10 -10.53
CA GLY A 22 -3.28 -7.65 -11.92
C GLY A 22 -4.18 -6.41 -12.03
N ARG A 23 -4.71 -6.13 -13.22
CA ARG A 23 -5.37 -4.85 -13.54
C ARG A 23 -6.75 -4.64 -12.90
N GLU A 24 -7.38 -5.68 -12.38
CA GLU A 24 -8.76 -5.62 -11.91
C GLU A 24 -8.94 -4.61 -10.78
N GLY A 25 -10.03 -3.85 -10.83
CA GLY A 25 -10.34 -2.77 -9.87
C GLY A 25 -9.39 -1.56 -9.90
N LYS A 26 -8.33 -1.55 -10.72
CA LYS A 26 -7.36 -0.44 -10.79
C LYS A 26 -7.76 0.60 -11.83
N CYS A 27 -7.51 1.86 -11.53
CA CYS A 27 -7.92 2.97 -12.40
C CYS A 27 -7.10 2.99 -13.69
N ARG A 28 -7.77 3.04 -14.85
CA ARG A 28 -7.08 3.23 -16.14
C ARG A 28 -6.53 4.65 -16.26
N ALA A 29 -5.39 4.78 -16.93
CA ALA A 29 -4.84 6.10 -17.22
C ALA A 29 -5.64 6.76 -18.34
N ALA A 30 -6.04 8.02 -18.14
CA ALA A 30 -6.63 8.83 -19.21
C ALA A 30 -5.61 9.15 -20.32
N ASN A 31 -4.32 9.25 -19.97
CA ASN A 31 -3.22 9.43 -20.90
C ASN A 31 -2.04 8.52 -20.52
N PRO A 32 -1.58 7.63 -21.43
CA PRO A 32 -0.42 6.75 -21.19
C PRO A 32 0.86 7.51 -20.78
N ALA A 33 1.11 8.70 -21.32
CA ALA A 33 2.32 9.47 -21.04
C ALA A 33 2.42 9.96 -19.58
N ASN A 34 1.28 10.17 -18.92
CA ASN A 34 1.19 10.67 -17.54
C ASN A 34 0.59 9.66 -16.55
N SER A 35 0.55 8.39 -16.96
CA SER A 35 -0.02 7.30 -16.18
C SER A 35 0.82 6.99 -14.94
N LEU A 36 0.19 6.68 -13.81
CA LEU A 36 0.90 6.20 -12.62
C LEU A 36 1.45 4.78 -12.87
N TYR A 37 2.47 4.38 -12.11
CA TYR A 37 3.09 3.06 -12.20
C TYR A 37 2.06 1.91 -12.22
N GLU A 38 1.13 1.93 -11.26
CA GLU A 38 0.03 0.97 -11.16
C GLU A 38 -0.87 0.93 -12.40
N GLN A 39 -1.08 2.07 -13.06
CA GLN A 39 -1.92 2.14 -14.26
C GLN A 39 -1.20 1.56 -15.49
N ARG A 40 0.12 1.73 -15.55
CA ARG A 40 0.98 1.17 -16.62
C ARG A 40 1.13 -0.33 -16.48
N HIS A 41 1.59 -0.76 -15.31
CA HIS A 41 2.02 -2.14 -15.07
C HIS A 41 0.91 -3.03 -14.50
N GLY A 42 -0.21 -2.45 -14.08
CA GLY A 42 -1.30 -3.20 -13.46
C GLY A 42 -1.02 -3.60 -12.02
N PHE A 43 0.03 -3.08 -11.37
CA PHE A 43 0.31 -3.36 -9.96
C PHE A 43 1.03 -2.26 -9.20
N GLY A 44 0.93 -2.30 -7.88
CA GLY A 44 1.71 -1.49 -6.94
C GLY A 44 2.48 -2.37 -5.95
N TRP A 45 3.59 -1.84 -5.45
CA TRP A 45 4.42 -2.57 -4.49
C TRP A 45 3.75 -2.80 -3.13
N GLU A 46 2.75 -1.99 -2.78
CA GLU A 46 1.91 -2.23 -1.60
C GLU A 46 1.08 -3.51 -1.68
N GLU A 47 0.94 -4.14 -2.85
CA GLU A 47 0.17 -5.39 -2.99
C GLU A 47 0.80 -6.58 -2.27
N TRP A 48 2.02 -6.44 -1.73
CA TRP A 48 2.63 -7.40 -0.81
C TRP A 48 2.68 -6.94 0.65
N LEU A 49 1.98 -5.85 1.02
CA LEU A 49 2.03 -5.26 2.36
C LEU A 49 1.73 -6.29 3.47
N PHE A 50 0.81 -7.21 3.23
CA PHE A 50 0.39 -8.23 4.19
C PHE A 50 0.88 -9.63 3.83
N ALA A 51 1.89 -9.76 2.96
CA ALA A 51 2.48 -11.07 2.63
C ALA A 51 3.03 -11.79 3.87
N ASP A 52 3.83 -11.10 4.69
CA ASP A 52 4.38 -11.68 5.93
C ASP A 52 3.30 -11.92 7.00
N TYR A 53 2.27 -11.05 7.03
CA TYR A 53 1.10 -11.23 7.89
C TYR A 53 0.39 -12.54 7.53
N HIS A 54 0.03 -12.77 6.27
CA HIS A 54 -0.62 -14.02 5.86
C HIS A 54 0.28 -15.26 5.99
N ALA A 55 1.60 -15.08 6.03
CA ALA A 55 2.58 -16.14 6.34
C ALA A 55 2.80 -16.35 7.85
N GLU A 56 1.97 -15.72 8.71
CA GLU A 56 1.99 -15.87 10.17
C GLU A 56 3.32 -15.50 10.84
N LYS A 57 4.10 -14.59 10.23
CA LYS A 57 5.31 -14.09 10.87
C LYS A 57 4.97 -13.10 11.97
N GLU A 58 5.67 -13.19 13.11
CA GLU A 58 5.53 -12.22 14.20
C GLU A 58 5.95 -10.81 13.76
N THR A 59 7.12 -10.71 13.15
CA THR A 59 7.61 -9.45 12.56
C THR A 59 7.37 -9.45 11.06
N CYS A 60 6.67 -8.43 10.58
CA CYS A 60 6.28 -8.25 9.19
C CYS A 60 7.06 -7.12 8.52
N LEU A 61 7.46 -7.34 7.27
CA LEU A 61 7.98 -6.31 6.38
C LEU A 61 6.96 -5.96 5.31
N GLY A 62 6.85 -4.68 4.99
CA GLY A 62 5.90 -4.18 4.00
C GLY A 62 6.40 -2.97 3.24
N PHE A 63 5.67 -2.60 2.21
CA PHE A 63 5.90 -1.39 1.43
C PHE A 63 4.68 -0.49 1.50
N LEU A 64 4.92 0.82 1.63
CA LEU A 64 3.93 1.87 1.48
C LEU A 64 4.52 2.99 0.62
N GLN A 65 3.87 3.34 -0.49
CA GLN A 65 4.39 4.34 -1.40
C GLN A 65 4.57 5.72 -0.74
N ALA A 66 3.75 6.03 0.28
CA ALA A 66 3.87 7.26 1.06
C ALA A 66 5.26 7.48 1.69
N PHE A 67 5.98 6.41 2.07
CA PHE A 67 7.33 6.48 2.65
C PHE A 67 8.46 6.27 1.62
N ASN A 68 8.12 6.07 0.33
CA ASN A 68 9.12 5.81 -0.69
C ASN A 68 9.98 7.05 -0.97
N ASP A 69 9.39 8.25 -1.02
CA ASP A 69 10.09 9.48 -1.44
C ASP A 69 9.89 10.66 -0.47
N LYS A 70 8.70 11.26 -0.45
CA LYS A 70 8.45 12.54 0.25
C LYS A 70 8.59 12.45 1.77
N ASN A 71 8.26 11.29 2.36
CA ASN A 71 8.19 11.11 3.80
C ASN A 71 9.32 10.22 4.35
N ARG A 72 10.48 10.14 3.67
CA ARG A 72 11.64 9.35 4.12
C ARG A 72 12.22 9.79 5.46
N HIS A 73 11.93 11.02 5.89
CA HIS A 73 12.38 11.58 7.18
C HIS A 73 11.56 11.06 8.36
N VAL A 74 10.38 10.46 8.12
CA VAL A 74 9.58 9.82 9.16
C VAL A 74 10.27 8.51 9.54
N THR A 75 10.50 8.29 10.84
CA THR A 75 11.16 7.07 11.36
C THR A 75 10.19 6.12 12.05
N SER A 76 9.09 6.65 12.59
CA SER A 76 8.06 5.90 13.31
C SER A 76 6.70 6.58 13.22
N VAL A 77 5.65 5.76 13.30
CA VAL A 77 4.25 6.15 13.25
C VAL A 77 3.48 5.36 14.29
N ASP A 78 2.65 6.03 15.09
CA ASP A 78 1.87 5.35 16.13
C ASP A 78 0.73 4.53 15.53
N ILE A 79 -0.02 5.11 14.58
CA ILE A 79 -1.07 4.41 13.83
C ILE A 79 -1.05 4.88 12.38
N ILE A 80 -1.04 3.93 11.45
CA ILE A 80 -1.30 4.20 10.04
C ILE A 80 -2.61 3.54 9.60
N HIS A 81 -3.55 4.37 9.21
CA HIS A 81 -4.82 3.99 8.63
C HIS A 81 -4.66 3.81 7.13
N LEU A 82 -5.29 2.78 6.58
CA LEU A 82 -5.13 2.32 5.22
C LEU A 82 -6.48 2.34 4.51
N PHE A 83 -6.50 2.89 3.30
CA PHE A 83 -7.66 2.80 2.42
C PHE A 83 -7.23 2.42 1.01
N THR A 84 -8.17 1.92 0.23
CA THR A 84 -7.97 1.65 -1.19
C THR A 84 -8.99 2.40 -2.04
N ARG A 85 -8.71 2.54 -3.33
CA ARG A 85 -9.61 3.17 -4.29
C ARG A 85 -9.84 2.25 -5.49
N ILE A 86 -11.04 1.70 -5.58
CA ILE A 86 -11.44 0.81 -6.67
C ILE A 86 -12.09 1.64 -7.78
N CYS A 87 -11.70 1.34 -9.01
CA CYS A 87 -12.21 1.94 -10.23
C CYS A 87 -12.93 0.86 -11.04
N ASP A 88 -14.06 0.40 -10.52
CA ASP A 88 -15.00 -0.48 -11.23
C ASP A 88 -16.24 0.34 -11.62
N GLY A 89 -16.58 0.36 -12.91
CA GLY A 89 -17.65 1.20 -13.46
C GLY A 89 -17.31 2.69 -13.64
N ASN A 90 -18.34 3.55 -13.61
CA ASN A 90 -18.25 4.97 -13.98
C ASN A 90 -17.65 5.88 -12.90
N GLU A 91 -17.78 5.52 -11.62
CA GLU A 91 -17.35 6.36 -10.50
C GLU A 91 -16.43 5.60 -9.53
N PRO A 92 -15.18 6.07 -9.34
CA PRO A 92 -14.25 5.43 -8.42
C PRO A 92 -14.68 5.54 -6.96
N LYS A 93 -14.74 4.41 -6.27
CA LYS A 93 -15.09 4.30 -4.86
C LYS A 93 -13.86 4.15 -3.97
N GLN A 94 -13.97 4.52 -2.70
CA GLN A 94 -12.90 4.33 -1.72
C GLN A 94 -13.39 3.47 -0.57
N PHE A 95 -12.51 2.61 -0.07
CA PHE A 95 -12.83 1.63 0.96
C PHE A 95 -11.76 1.63 2.04
N TYR A 96 -12.19 1.64 3.31
CA TYR A 96 -11.30 1.56 4.44
C TYR A 96 -10.86 0.12 4.68
N VAL A 97 -9.54 -0.09 4.68
CA VAL A 97 -8.92 -1.42 4.76
C VAL A 97 -8.60 -1.82 6.19
N GLY A 98 -8.32 -0.84 7.05
CA GLY A 98 -7.93 -1.06 8.44
C GLY A 98 -6.73 -0.21 8.83
N TYR A 99 -5.95 -0.67 9.81
CA TYR A 99 -4.80 0.08 10.31
C TYR A 99 -3.67 -0.80 10.85
N ILE A 100 -2.49 -0.22 10.96
CA ILE A 100 -1.32 -0.83 11.59
C ILE A 100 -0.80 0.09 12.70
N LYS A 101 -0.58 -0.46 13.90
CA LYS A 101 0.01 0.25 15.04
C LYS A 101 1.53 0.10 15.11
N ASP A 102 2.20 1.07 15.71
CA ASP A 102 3.64 1.10 16.00
C ASP A 102 4.51 0.72 14.79
N VAL A 103 4.29 1.41 13.67
CA VAL A 103 5.01 1.16 12.44
C VAL A 103 6.37 1.83 12.48
N LYS A 104 7.43 1.05 12.26
CA LYS A 104 8.79 1.55 12.06
C LYS A 104 9.05 1.75 10.57
N VAL A 105 9.50 2.94 10.19
CA VAL A 105 9.94 3.22 8.81
C VAL A 105 11.41 2.85 8.68
N LEU A 106 11.72 2.00 7.70
CA LEU A 106 13.06 1.44 7.52
C LEU A 106 13.97 2.43 6.79
N PRO A 107 15.22 2.62 7.23
CA PRO A 107 16.23 3.35 6.47
C PRO A 107 16.58 2.60 5.18
N GLU A 108 17.09 3.31 4.16
CA GLU A 108 17.31 2.75 2.81
C GLU A 108 18.19 1.49 2.78
N ASN A 109 19.18 1.39 3.68
CA ASN A 109 20.06 0.24 3.81
C ASN A 109 19.38 -1.03 4.36
N GLN A 110 18.15 -0.93 4.88
CA GLN A 110 17.37 -2.05 5.42
C GLN A 110 16.18 -2.44 4.51
N ARG A 111 16.10 -1.86 3.30
CA ARG A 111 14.96 -2.05 2.38
C ARG A 111 15.14 -3.15 1.34
N ALA A 112 16.31 -3.78 1.33
CA ALA A 112 16.69 -4.75 0.32
C ALA A 112 15.98 -6.08 0.48
N THR A 113 15.63 -6.68 -0.66
CA THR A 113 14.99 -7.99 -0.75
C THR A 113 16.05 -9.08 -0.92
N SER A 114 15.86 -10.25 -0.30
CA SER A 114 16.72 -11.41 -0.56
C SER A 114 16.51 -11.97 -1.99
N THR A 115 17.47 -12.76 -2.49
CA THR A 115 17.33 -13.42 -3.81
C THR A 115 16.07 -14.28 -3.89
N GLN A 116 15.81 -15.07 -2.85
CA GLN A 116 14.62 -15.94 -2.77
C GLN A 116 13.32 -15.13 -2.80
N GLN A 117 13.25 -14.02 -2.07
CA GLN A 117 12.08 -13.14 -2.09
C GLN A 117 11.88 -12.48 -3.46
N LYS A 118 12.97 -12.12 -4.15
CA LYS A 118 12.93 -11.57 -5.52
C LYS A 118 12.35 -12.61 -6.49
N GLU A 119 12.82 -13.84 -6.45
CA GLU A 119 12.33 -14.93 -7.30
C GLU A 119 10.84 -15.21 -7.05
N GLN A 120 10.42 -15.27 -5.78
CA GLN A 120 9.00 -15.45 -5.44
C GLN A 120 8.14 -14.30 -5.98
N LYS A 121 8.54 -13.05 -5.78
CA LYS A 121 7.78 -11.89 -6.29
C LYS A 121 7.74 -11.86 -7.83
N GLN A 122 8.80 -12.29 -8.51
CA GLN A 122 8.78 -12.46 -9.97
C GLN A 122 7.80 -13.53 -10.42
N LYS A 123 7.68 -14.63 -9.67
CA LYS A 123 6.66 -15.65 -9.91
C LYS A 123 5.26 -15.06 -9.71
N ASP A 124 5.02 -14.36 -8.60
CA ASP A 124 3.73 -13.73 -8.32
C ASP A 124 3.30 -12.75 -9.43
N LEU A 125 4.25 -11.96 -9.96
CA LEU A 125 4.00 -11.04 -11.08
C LEU A 125 3.57 -11.79 -12.35
N LYS A 126 4.26 -12.88 -12.70
CA LYS A 126 3.90 -13.73 -13.84
C LYS A 126 2.54 -14.39 -13.65
N ASP A 127 2.26 -14.89 -12.45
CA ASP A 127 0.97 -15.51 -12.09
C ASP A 127 -0.20 -14.51 -12.19
N ALA A 128 0.07 -13.21 -12.01
CA ALA A 128 -0.88 -12.12 -12.20
C ALA A 128 -0.88 -11.52 -13.63
N GLU A 129 -0.27 -12.21 -14.60
CA GLU A 129 -0.15 -11.79 -16.01
C GLU A 129 0.57 -10.45 -16.23
N ILE A 130 1.36 -10.00 -15.25
CA ILE A 130 2.19 -8.80 -15.35
C ILE A 130 3.51 -9.23 -15.96
N THR A 131 3.76 -8.88 -17.22
CA THR A 131 4.96 -9.32 -17.96
C THR A 131 5.94 -8.18 -18.27
N ASP A 132 5.47 -6.93 -18.29
CA ASP A 132 6.31 -5.74 -18.47
C ASP A 132 6.82 -5.21 -17.13
N PHE A 133 7.71 -5.98 -16.49
CA PHE A 133 8.40 -5.59 -15.25
C PHE A 133 9.93 -5.56 -15.41
N SER A 134 10.44 -5.52 -16.64
CA SER A 134 11.88 -5.49 -16.93
C SER A 134 12.62 -4.31 -16.29
N ASN A 135 11.93 -3.17 -16.09
CA ASN A 135 12.48 -1.96 -15.46
C ASN A 135 12.33 -1.91 -13.93
N VAL A 136 11.93 -3.00 -13.27
CA VAL A 136 11.73 -3.02 -11.81
C VAL A 136 13.00 -3.27 -10.99
N ASP A 137 14.15 -3.44 -11.64
CA ASP A 137 15.39 -3.81 -10.95
C ASP A 137 15.84 -2.82 -9.85
N PRO A 138 15.70 -1.49 -10.02
CA PRO A 138 15.95 -0.52 -8.95
C PRO A 138 14.97 -0.65 -7.77
N MET A 139 13.74 -1.13 -8.01
CA MET A 139 12.73 -1.31 -6.97
C MET A 139 12.94 -2.58 -6.15
N TRP A 140 13.62 -3.61 -6.68
CA TRP A 140 13.99 -4.81 -5.88
C TRP A 140 14.82 -4.45 -4.64
N LYS A 141 15.58 -3.35 -4.71
CA LYS A 141 16.38 -2.82 -3.60
C LYS A 141 15.56 -2.03 -2.56
N LYS A 142 14.27 -1.80 -2.83
CA LYS A 142 13.36 -0.94 -2.05
C LYS A 142 11.98 -1.57 -1.81
N CYS A 143 11.84 -2.90 -1.93
CA CYS A 143 10.54 -3.58 -1.82
C CYS A 143 9.94 -3.58 -0.42
N PHE A 144 10.69 -3.17 0.59
CA PHE A 144 10.18 -2.98 1.94
C PHE A 144 10.63 -1.60 2.42
N ASN A 145 9.74 -0.83 3.03
CA ASN A 145 10.09 0.44 3.64
C ASN A 145 9.47 0.64 5.02
N ILE A 146 8.71 -0.34 5.50
CA ILE A 146 8.17 -0.39 6.85
C ILE A 146 8.34 -1.77 7.47
N GLN A 147 8.37 -1.78 8.80
CA GLN A 147 8.30 -2.96 9.66
C GLN A 147 7.22 -2.75 10.72
N PHE A 148 6.50 -3.81 11.05
CA PHE A 148 5.48 -3.82 12.10
C PHE A 148 5.32 -5.23 12.68
N GLU A 149 4.73 -5.32 13.86
CA GLU A 149 4.38 -6.61 14.48
C GLU A 149 3.00 -7.07 14.00
N ARG A 150 2.81 -8.37 13.78
CA ARG A 150 1.55 -8.97 13.32
C ARG A 150 0.38 -8.61 14.22
N LYS A 151 0.58 -8.67 15.54
CA LYS A 151 -0.44 -8.31 16.55
C LYS A 151 -0.90 -6.85 16.48
N ASN A 152 -0.16 -5.99 15.78
CA ASN A 152 -0.47 -4.57 15.64
C ASN A 152 -1.33 -4.27 14.41
N VAL A 153 -1.64 -5.27 13.59
CA VAL A 153 -2.51 -5.12 12.42
C VAL A 153 -3.97 -5.31 12.82
N VAL A 154 -4.82 -4.40 12.38
CA VAL A 154 -6.26 -4.62 12.29
C VAL A 154 -6.63 -4.53 10.81
N PHE A 155 -7.03 -5.66 10.25
CA PHE A 155 -7.39 -5.82 8.85
C PHE A 155 -8.86 -6.20 8.74
N HIS A 156 -9.63 -5.43 7.99
CA HIS A 156 -11.03 -5.74 7.72
C HIS A 156 -11.10 -6.64 6.49
N GLU A 157 -11.36 -7.93 6.68
CA GLU A 157 -11.43 -8.88 5.54
C GLU A 157 -12.53 -8.48 4.55
N ASP A 158 -13.65 -7.98 5.07
CA ASP A 158 -14.79 -7.48 4.29
C ASP A 158 -14.67 -5.98 4.02
N PHE A 159 -13.47 -5.49 3.70
CA PHE A 159 -13.22 -4.05 3.51
C PHE A 159 -14.13 -3.38 2.46
N LEU A 160 -14.68 -4.16 1.52
CA LEU A 160 -15.64 -3.68 0.52
C LEU A 160 -16.96 -3.20 1.12
N GLU A 161 -17.29 -3.62 2.35
CA GLU A 161 -18.44 -3.11 3.09
C GLU A 161 -18.15 -1.76 3.76
N ASN A 162 -16.88 -1.38 3.89
CA ASN A 162 -16.42 -0.16 4.56
C ASN A 162 -16.15 0.97 3.56
N GLU A 163 -17.16 1.34 2.76
CA GLU A 163 -17.05 2.48 1.82
C GLU A 163 -16.85 3.79 2.59
N ILE A 164 -15.91 4.62 2.15
CA ILE A 164 -15.59 5.92 2.74
C ILE A 164 -15.67 7.02 1.70
N GLN A 165 -16.03 8.23 2.14
CA GLN A 165 -16.16 9.40 1.27
C GLN A 165 -14.99 10.36 1.46
N LEU A 166 -14.19 10.51 0.40
CA LEU A 166 -12.98 11.32 0.40
C LEU A 166 -13.07 12.43 -0.66
N ASN A 167 -12.73 13.67 -0.28
CA ASN A 167 -12.70 14.81 -1.20
C ASN A 167 -11.83 14.54 -2.44
N ARG A 168 -12.27 15.05 -3.61
CA ARG A 168 -11.50 14.96 -4.87
C ARG A 168 -10.10 15.53 -4.70
N GLY A 169 -9.10 14.86 -5.29
CA GLY A 169 -7.70 15.27 -5.23
C GLY A 169 -6.87 14.55 -4.16
N GLN A 170 -7.42 13.58 -3.44
CA GLN A 170 -6.59 12.80 -2.52
C GLN A 170 -5.66 11.84 -3.28
N PHE A 171 -4.38 12.21 -3.28
CA PHE A 171 -3.37 11.64 -4.17
C PHE A 171 -2.78 10.32 -3.64
N ARG A 172 -2.40 9.46 -4.58
CA ARG A 172 -1.77 8.14 -4.38
C ARG A 172 -0.52 8.15 -3.48
N PHE A 173 0.17 9.28 -3.41
CA PHE A 173 1.50 9.43 -2.79
C PHE A 173 1.49 10.17 -1.45
N SER A 174 0.32 10.60 -0.98
CA SER A 174 0.19 11.44 0.20
C SER A 174 0.21 10.63 1.50
N LEU A 175 0.77 11.24 2.53
CA LEU A 175 0.65 10.80 3.93
C LEU A 175 -0.11 11.91 4.67
N TYR A 176 -1.35 11.65 5.05
CA TYR A 176 -2.18 12.67 5.71
C TYR A 176 -2.08 12.55 7.22
N ASP A 177 -1.60 13.61 7.90
CA ASP A 177 -1.62 13.67 9.37
C ASP A 177 -3.06 13.92 9.85
N LEU A 178 -3.60 12.99 10.61
CA LEU A 178 -4.99 13.05 11.10
C LEU A 178 -5.17 14.08 12.22
N ASN A 179 -4.10 14.59 12.83
CA ASN A 179 -4.17 15.76 13.70
C ASN A 179 -4.42 17.05 12.91
N ILE A 180 -4.08 17.06 11.62
CA ILE A 180 -4.25 18.20 10.70
C ILE A 180 -5.51 18.01 9.83
N HIS A 181 -5.83 16.77 9.50
CA HIS A 181 -6.98 16.37 8.69
C HIS A 181 -7.98 15.52 9.49
N PRO A 182 -8.60 16.06 10.55
CA PRO A 182 -9.52 15.31 11.41
C PRO A 182 -10.79 14.87 10.67
N ASN A 183 -11.10 15.48 9.52
CA ASN A 183 -12.22 15.08 8.68
C ASN A 183 -12.13 13.63 8.17
N PHE A 184 -10.92 13.06 8.07
CA PHE A 184 -10.76 11.64 7.72
C PHE A 184 -11.09 10.70 8.88
N LEU A 185 -10.92 11.15 10.13
CA LEU A 185 -11.27 10.33 11.30
C LEU A 185 -12.76 9.99 11.33
N ILE A 186 -13.62 10.91 10.89
CA ILE A 186 -15.08 10.70 10.82
C ILE A 186 -15.43 9.52 9.90
N GLN A 187 -14.61 9.25 8.88
CA GLN A 187 -14.87 8.21 7.88
C GLN A 187 -14.39 6.81 8.29
N ILE A 188 -13.56 6.71 9.32
CA ILE A 188 -12.84 5.45 9.68
C ILE A 188 -13.08 5.03 11.13
N GLN A 189 -14.12 5.60 11.77
CA GLN A 189 -14.66 5.20 13.07
C GLN A 189 -15.51 3.94 12.93
#